data_AF-A0A947THL1-F1
#
_entry.id   AF-A0A947THL1-F1
#
_cell.length_a   1.000
_cell.length_b   1.000
_cell.length_c   1.000
_cell.angle_alpha   90.00
_cell.angle_beta   90.00
_cell.angle_gamma   90.00
#
_symmetry.space_group_name_H-M   'P 1'
#
loop_
_entity.id
_entity.type
_entity.pdbx_description
1 polymer ?
#
loop_
_entity_poly.entity_id
_entity_poly.type
_entity_poly.pdbx_seq_one_letter_code
_entity_poly.pdbx_strand_id
1 'polypeptide(L)'
;MRRESRAKGREGTFWRPTTRQDVRQLILAARRYDMAGRQGGQRNGPLGHVALEVLELLAHLVDFRSGRLDPALDTIAAKIKRSKSAVVDALKALRQHGFLDWLRRYVPTGNDGGRGPQVQQTSNAYRLFLPA
;
A
#
# COMPACT_ATOMS: atom_id res chain seq x y z
N MET A 1 16.70 -10.72 -11.35
CA MET A 1 16.50 -9.46 -10.58
C MET A 1 15.12 -8.91 -10.90
N ARG A 2 14.19 -8.80 -9.93
CA ARG A 2 12.85 -8.24 -10.19
C ARG A 2 12.99 -6.74 -10.45
N ARG A 3 12.52 -6.28 -11.62
CA ARG A 3 12.83 -4.98 -12.26
C ARG A 3 12.36 -3.72 -11.50
N GLU A 4 11.70 -3.88 -10.36
CA GLU A 4 11.00 -2.79 -9.65
C GLU A 4 11.45 -2.58 -8.19
N SER A 5 12.52 -3.25 -7.74
CA SER A 5 13.08 -3.02 -6.40
C SER A 5 14.03 -1.82 -6.41
N ARG A 6 13.85 -0.87 -5.48
CA ARG A 6 14.72 0.32 -5.32
C ARG A 6 15.46 0.30 -3.98
N ALA A 7 16.65 0.89 -3.94
CA ALA A 7 17.37 1.11 -2.69
C ALA A 7 16.63 2.14 -1.83
N LYS A 8 16.54 1.89 -0.51
CA LYS A 8 15.93 2.82 0.45
C LYS A 8 16.61 4.19 0.38
N GLY A 9 15.83 5.27 0.25
CA GLY A 9 16.33 6.65 0.14
C GLY A 9 16.44 7.19 -1.29
N ARG A 10 16.24 6.36 -2.32
CA ARG A 10 16.18 6.80 -3.73
C ARG A 10 14.75 6.84 -4.28
N GLU A 11 13.74 6.94 -3.41
CA GLU A 11 12.32 6.96 -3.78
C GLU A 11 11.78 8.38 -4.01
N GLY A 12 12.65 9.39 -4.15
CA GLY A 12 12.24 10.80 -4.21
C GLY A 12 11.15 11.12 -5.23
N THR A 13 11.12 10.44 -6.38
CA THR A 13 10.09 10.59 -7.42
C THR A 13 8.80 9.82 -7.15
N PHE A 14 8.82 8.86 -6.22
CA PHE A 14 7.66 8.05 -5.86
C PHE A 14 6.72 8.82 -4.94
N TRP A 15 7.27 9.52 -3.95
CA TRP A 15 6.51 10.33 -3.02
C TRP A 15 5.84 11.49 -3.73
N ARG A 16 4.53 11.63 -3.53
CA ARG A 16 3.78 12.80 -3.98
C ARG A 16 2.94 13.34 -2.85
N PRO A 17 3.05 14.65 -2.54
CA PRO A 17 2.15 15.29 -1.60
C PRO A 17 0.69 15.03 -1.96
N THR A 18 -0.15 14.96 -0.95
CA THR A 18 -1.59 14.74 -1.09
C THR A 18 -2.31 15.58 -0.04
N THR A 19 -3.59 15.85 -0.25
CA THR A 19 -4.38 16.63 0.71
C THR A 19 -5.37 15.75 1.46
N ARG A 20 -5.86 16.25 2.59
CA ARG A 20 -6.97 15.61 3.33
C ARG A 20 -8.22 15.46 2.46
N GLN A 21 -8.45 16.42 1.57
CA GLN A 21 -9.57 16.39 0.64
C GLN A 21 -9.39 15.26 -0.38
N ASP A 22 -8.22 15.13 -0.99
CA ASP A 22 -7.94 14.06 -1.97
C ASP A 22 -8.10 12.68 -1.34
N VAL A 23 -7.55 12.48 -0.15
CA VAL A 23 -7.66 11.22 0.58
C VAL A 23 -9.11 10.91 0.97
N ARG A 24 -9.90 11.93 1.33
CA ARG A 24 -11.34 11.74 1.61
C ARG A 24 -12.10 11.36 0.33
N GLN A 25 -11.83 12.03 -0.79
CA GLN A 25 -12.44 11.70 -2.08
C GLN A 25 -12.06 10.28 -2.52
N LEU A 26 -10.80 9.89 -2.31
CA LEU A 26 -10.30 8.55 -2.56
C LEU A 26 -11.08 7.47 -1.79
N ILE A 27 -11.25 7.64 -0.48
CA ILE A 27 -12.00 6.68 0.34
C ILE A 27 -13.45 6.60 -0.14
N LEU A 28 -14.08 7.74 -0.43
CA LEU A 28 -15.45 7.77 -0.94
C LEU A 28 -15.57 7.07 -2.29
N ALA A 29 -14.63 7.30 -3.20
CA ALA A 29 -14.58 6.64 -4.50
C ALA A 29 -14.39 5.12 -4.35
N ALA A 30 -13.48 4.67 -3.50
CA ALA A 30 -13.26 3.25 -3.24
C ALA A 30 -14.50 2.56 -2.67
N ARG A 31 -15.18 3.19 -1.69
CA ARG A 31 -16.44 2.65 -1.13
C ARG A 31 -17.54 2.57 -2.19
N ARG A 32 -17.70 3.61 -3.01
CA ARG A 32 -18.69 3.62 -4.11
C ARG A 32 -18.37 2.55 -5.15
N TYR A 33 -17.10 2.40 -5.51
CA TYR A 33 -16.64 1.38 -6.45
C TYR A 33 -16.92 -0.03 -5.94
N ASP A 34 -16.60 -0.31 -4.66
CA ASP A 34 -16.88 -1.61 -4.04
C ASP A 34 -18.39 -1.90 -4.03
N MET A 35 -19.20 -0.94 -3.59
CA MET A 35 -20.66 -1.10 -3.56
C MET A 35 -21.26 -1.31 -4.96
N ALA A 36 -20.82 -0.54 -5.96
CA ALA A 36 -21.33 -0.63 -7.33
C ALA A 36 -20.94 -1.95 -8.03
N GLY A 37 -19.76 -2.49 -7.72
CA GLY A 37 -19.30 -3.76 -8.28
C GLY A 37 -19.83 -5.01 -7.56
N ARG A 38 -20.61 -4.85 -6.49
CA ARG A 38 -21.15 -5.96 -5.71
C ARG A 38 -22.25 -6.68 -6.48
N GLN A 39 -22.05 -7.97 -6.75
CA GLN A 39 -23.05 -8.81 -7.42
C GLN A 39 -24.00 -9.48 -6.42
N GLY A 40 -25.19 -9.87 -6.89
CA GLY A 40 -26.17 -10.60 -6.09
C GLY A 40 -25.58 -11.88 -5.48
N GLY A 41 -25.79 -12.07 -4.18
CA GLY A 41 -25.26 -13.23 -3.43
C GLY A 41 -23.81 -13.07 -2.91
N GLN A 42 -23.07 -12.06 -3.36
CA GLN A 42 -21.73 -11.78 -2.82
C GLN A 42 -21.81 -10.93 -1.55
N ARG A 43 -20.91 -11.22 -0.59
CA ARG A 43 -20.80 -10.44 0.66
C ARG A 43 -20.13 -9.09 0.46
N ASN A 44 -19.20 -9.01 -0.48
CA ASN A 44 -18.39 -7.82 -0.75
C ASN A 44 -18.37 -7.47 -2.24
N GLY A 45 -17.94 -6.26 -2.57
CA GLY A 45 -17.58 -5.89 -3.93
C GLY A 45 -16.16 -6.31 -4.32
N PRO A 46 -15.64 -5.77 -5.44
CA PRO A 46 -14.32 -6.12 -5.98
C PRO A 46 -13.13 -5.82 -5.07
N LEU A 47 -13.24 -4.85 -4.16
CA LEU A 47 -12.16 -4.50 -3.23
C LEU A 47 -12.21 -5.38 -1.98
N GLY A 48 -13.41 -5.56 -1.42
CA GLY A 48 -13.58 -6.25 -0.16
C GLY A 48 -13.47 -5.34 1.06
N HIS A 49 -14.14 -5.76 2.14
CA HIS A 49 -14.15 -5.02 3.40
C HIS A 49 -12.75 -4.75 3.97
N VAL A 50 -11.85 -5.74 3.92
CA VAL A 50 -10.47 -5.61 4.42
C VAL A 50 -9.66 -4.59 3.59
N ALA A 51 -9.89 -4.50 2.28
CA ALA A 51 -9.24 -3.50 1.44
C ALA A 51 -9.66 -2.07 1.81
N LEU A 52 -10.94 -1.86 2.13
CA LEU A 52 -11.43 -0.58 2.62
C LEU A 52 -10.80 -0.22 3.98
N GLU A 53 -10.74 -1.17 4.93
CA GLU A 53 -10.07 -0.97 6.23
C GLU A 53 -8.58 -0.60 6.06
N VAL A 54 -7.86 -1.30 5.17
CA VAL A 54 -6.46 -1.01 4.86
C VAL A 54 -6.33 0.39 4.26
N LEU A 55 -7.18 0.75 3.30
CA LEU A 55 -7.14 2.05 2.63
C LEU A 55 -7.37 3.19 3.63
N GLU A 56 -8.34 3.05 4.53
CA GLU A 56 -8.63 4.00 5.60
C GLU A 56 -7.46 4.18 6.57
N LEU A 57 -6.82 3.07 6.95
CA LEU A 57 -5.64 3.15 7.81
C LEU A 57 -4.49 3.88 7.10
N LEU A 58 -4.20 3.53 5.85
CA LEU A 58 -3.12 4.16 5.08
C LEU A 58 -3.38 5.66 4.87
N ALA A 59 -4.62 6.03 4.61
CA ALA A 59 -5.10 7.40 4.55
C ALA A 59 -4.88 8.19 5.86
N HIS A 60 -4.97 7.52 7.02
CA HIS A 60 -4.68 8.13 8.32
C HIS A 60 -3.17 8.28 8.58
N LEU A 61 -2.35 7.37 8.03
CA LEU A 61 -0.91 7.33 8.28
C LEU A 61 -0.08 8.19 7.32
N VAL A 62 -0.64 8.62 6.19
CA VAL A 62 0.10 9.37 5.18
C VAL A 62 0.52 10.74 5.70
N ASP A 63 1.79 11.09 5.50
CA ASP A 63 2.25 12.46 5.67
C ASP A 63 1.78 13.28 4.47
N PHE A 64 0.83 14.19 4.69
CA PHE A 64 0.25 15.03 3.62
C PHE A 64 1.28 15.97 2.96
N ARG A 65 2.30 16.43 3.69
CA ARG A 65 3.31 17.37 3.17
C ARG A 65 4.26 16.66 2.21
N SER A 66 4.74 15.49 2.59
CA SER A 66 5.73 14.75 1.80
C SER A 66 5.13 13.68 0.90
N GLY A 67 3.92 13.19 1.19
CA GLY A 67 3.35 11.99 0.60
C GLY A 67 3.94 10.70 1.13
N ARG A 68 4.78 10.76 2.18
CA ARG A 68 5.47 9.59 2.70
C ARG A 68 4.50 8.66 3.41
N LEU A 69 4.54 7.40 3.01
CA LEU A 69 3.71 6.33 3.57
C LEU A 69 4.46 5.01 3.46
N ASP A 70 5.11 4.60 4.54
CA ASP A 70 5.90 3.36 4.55
C ASP A 70 5.74 2.44 5.78
N PRO A 71 4.50 2.17 6.25
CA PRO A 71 4.26 1.22 7.34
C PRO A 71 4.67 -0.21 6.96
N ALA A 72 5.15 -0.99 7.94
CA ALA A 72 5.39 -2.42 7.73
C ALA A 72 4.05 -3.17 7.57
N LEU A 73 4.06 -4.29 6.83
CA LEU A 73 2.87 -5.15 6.69
C LEU A 73 2.37 -5.64 8.05
N ASP A 74 3.29 -5.96 8.96
CA ASP A 74 2.95 -6.39 10.32
C ASP A 74 2.31 -5.26 11.14
N THR A 75 2.75 -4.01 10.93
CA THR A 75 2.11 -2.84 11.55
C THR A 75 0.69 -2.63 11.04
N ILE A 76 0.46 -2.79 9.73
CA ILE A 76 -0.89 -2.69 9.15
C ILE A 76 -1.78 -3.79 9.75
N ALA A 77 -1.32 -5.05 9.68
CA ALA A 77 -2.04 -6.21 10.18
C ALA A 77 -2.42 -6.07 11.67
N ALA A 78 -1.48 -5.62 12.50
CA ALA A 78 -1.71 -5.38 13.92
C ALA A 78 -2.76 -4.26 14.17
N LYS A 79 -2.69 -3.16 13.42
CA LYS A 79 -3.62 -2.02 13.61
C LYS A 79 -5.06 -2.36 13.20
N ILE A 80 -5.24 -3.11 12.12
CA ILE A 80 -6.60 -3.52 11.67
C ILE A 80 -7.05 -4.87 12.27
N LYS A 81 -6.21 -5.52 13.09
CA LYS A 81 -6.47 -6.84 13.70
C LYS A 81 -6.82 -7.93 12.67
N ARG A 82 -6.08 -7.96 11.55
CA ARG A 82 -6.23 -8.96 10.48
C ARG A 82 -4.96 -9.78 10.30
N SER A 83 -5.07 -10.93 9.65
CA SER A 83 -3.89 -11.70 9.26
C SER A 83 -3.06 -10.95 8.22
N LYS A 84 -1.75 -11.22 8.20
CA LYS A 84 -0.84 -10.66 7.20
C LYS A 84 -1.25 -11.05 5.77
N SER A 85 -1.73 -12.27 5.57
CA SER A 85 -2.23 -12.72 4.26
C SER A 85 -3.42 -11.89 3.79
N ALA A 86 -4.40 -11.64 4.66
CA ALA A 86 -5.56 -10.80 4.34
C ALA A 86 -5.15 -9.37 3.98
N VAL A 87 -4.16 -8.80 4.68
CA VAL A 87 -3.59 -7.48 4.32
C VAL A 87 -2.92 -7.52 2.95
N VAL A 88 -2.14 -8.56 2.66
CA VAL A 88 -1.48 -8.70 1.35
C VAL A 88 -2.50 -8.82 0.22
N ASP A 89 -3.56 -9.59 0.41
CA ASP A 89 -4.61 -9.75 -0.61
C ASP A 89 -5.44 -8.48 -0.78
N ALA A 90 -5.73 -7.77 0.32
CA ALA A 90 -6.34 -6.44 0.30
C ALA A 90 -5.48 -5.42 -0.48
N LEU A 91 -4.17 -5.37 -0.23
CA LEU A 91 -3.26 -4.50 -0.97
C LEU A 91 -3.26 -4.85 -2.47
N LYS A 92 -3.21 -6.14 -2.83
CA LYS A 92 -3.31 -6.58 -4.23
C LYS A 92 -4.60 -6.10 -4.88
N ALA A 93 -5.75 -6.26 -4.22
CA ALA A 93 -7.03 -5.79 -4.74
C ALA A 93 -7.01 -4.26 -4.98
N LEU A 94 -6.55 -3.49 -4.00
CA LEU A 94 -6.41 -2.03 -4.15
C LEU A 94 -5.51 -1.65 -5.35
N ARG A 95 -4.40 -2.37 -5.56
CA ARG A 95 -3.49 -2.11 -6.68
C ARG A 95 -4.09 -2.52 -8.02
N GLN A 96 -4.74 -3.67 -8.08
CA GLN A 96 -5.41 -4.16 -9.28
C GLN A 96 -6.50 -3.19 -9.76
N HIS A 97 -7.20 -2.55 -8.82
CA HIS A 97 -8.28 -1.61 -9.10
C HIS A 97 -7.84 -0.13 -9.11
N GLY A 98 -6.53 0.15 -9.03
CA GLY A 98 -5.97 1.50 -9.21
C GLY A 98 -6.08 2.44 -8.03
N PHE A 99 -6.45 1.96 -6.83
CA PHE A 99 -6.53 2.79 -5.62
C PHE A 99 -5.19 2.96 -4.89
N LEU A 100 -4.22 2.10 -5.21
CA LEU A 100 -2.93 2.06 -4.52
C LEU A 100 -1.82 1.56 -5.46
N ASP A 101 -0.60 2.03 -5.25
CA ASP A 101 0.60 1.36 -5.75
C ASP A 101 1.63 1.22 -4.63
N TRP A 102 2.58 0.30 -4.79
CA TRP A 102 3.69 0.15 -3.87
C TRP A 102 5.02 -0.05 -4.59
N LEU A 103 6.06 0.52 -3.97
CA LEU A 103 7.44 0.31 -4.35
C LEU A 103 8.13 -0.58 -3.31
N ARG A 104 8.72 -1.68 -3.79
CA ARG A 104 9.54 -2.55 -2.93
C ARG A 104 10.90 -1.93 -2.70
N ARG A 105 11.33 -1.95 -1.44
CA ARG A 105 12.57 -1.35 -0.97
C ARG A 105 13.51 -2.42 -0.42
N TYR A 106 14.81 -2.25 -0.68
CA TYR A 106 15.87 -3.06 -0.07
C TYR A 106 16.95 -2.17 0.54
N VAL A 107 17.60 -2.68 1.58
CA VAL A 107 18.81 -2.10 2.16
C VAL A 107 19.94 -3.14 1.99
N PRO A 108 21.06 -2.78 1.36
CA PRO A 108 22.23 -3.66 1.32
C PRO A 108 22.80 -3.79 2.73
N THR A 109 23.05 -5.02 3.20
CA THR A 109 23.45 -5.26 4.59
C THR A 109 24.96 -5.06 4.84
N GLY A 110 25.71 -4.50 3.89
CA GLY A 110 27.13 -4.15 4.05
C GLY A 110 28.08 -5.32 4.33
N ASN A 111 27.60 -6.56 4.21
CA ASN A 111 28.34 -7.77 4.55
C ASN A 111 28.99 -8.34 3.27
N ASP A 112 29.95 -7.62 2.70
CA ASP A 112 30.63 -7.98 1.44
C ASP A 112 31.73 -9.05 1.63
N GLY A 113 31.80 -9.68 2.80
CA GLY A 113 32.76 -10.73 3.14
C GLY A 113 32.23 -12.15 2.90
N GLY A 114 32.33 -12.65 1.67
CA GLY A 114 32.45 -14.09 1.38
C GLY A 114 31.25 -14.84 0.79
N ARG A 115 30.01 -14.33 0.85
CA ARG A 115 28.82 -14.99 0.24
C ARG A 115 27.79 -14.00 -0.32
N GLY A 116 28.16 -13.32 -1.40
CA GLY A 116 27.25 -12.49 -2.21
C GLY A 116 26.57 -11.32 -1.45
N PRO A 117 25.87 -10.42 -2.15
CA PRO A 117 25.18 -9.32 -1.50
C PRO A 117 24.03 -9.85 -0.62
N GLN A 118 24.20 -9.80 0.71
CA GLN A 118 23.07 -9.94 1.61
C GLN A 118 22.23 -8.64 1.51
N VAL A 119 20.92 -8.80 1.33
CA VAL A 119 19.96 -7.69 1.30
C VAL A 119 18.89 -7.91 2.35
N GLN A 120 18.64 -6.90 3.17
CA GLN A 120 17.52 -6.93 4.12
C GLN A 120 16.30 -6.28 3.46
N GLN A 121 15.21 -7.04 3.39
CA GLN A 121 13.92 -6.51 2.93
C GLN A 121 13.37 -5.54 3.97
N THR A 122 12.97 -4.34 3.54
CA THR A 122 12.37 -3.35 4.43
C THR A 122 10.86 -3.25 4.21
N SER A 123 10.16 -2.41 4.99
CA SER A 123 8.78 -2.05 4.67
C SER A 123 8.68 -1.44 3.26
N ASN A 124 7.58 -1.70 2.56
CA ASN A 124 7.32 -1.11 1.26
C ASN A 124 7.00 0.38 1.41
N ALA A 125 7.22 1.14 0.35
CA ALA A 125 6.65 2.46 0.18
C ALA A 125 5.29 2.32 -0.53
N TYR A 126 4.24 2.92 0.02
CA TYR A 126 2.90 2.91 -0.57
C TYR A 126 2.56 4.29 -1.10
N ARG A 127 1.72 4.33 -2.12
CA ARG A 127 1.14 5.56 -2.64
C ARG A 127 -0.32 5.34 -2.98
N LEU A 128 -1.13 6.31 -2.59
CA LEU A 128 -2.56 6.30 -2.79
C LEU A 128 -2.91 7.06 -4.08
N PHE A 129 -3.87 6.55 -4.85
CA PHE A 129 -4.27 7.11 -6.14
C PHE A 129 -5.78 7.13 -6.26
N LEU A 130 -6.33 8.26 -6.71
CA LEU A 130 -7.69 8.27 -7.21
C LEU A 130 -7.65 7.74 -8.66
N PRO A 131 -8.33 6.62 -8.98
CA PRO A 131 -8.44 6.17 -10.36
C PRO A 131 -9.19 7.25 -11.18
N ALA A 132 -8.71 7.48 -12.40
CA ALA A 132 -9.28 8.46 -13.35
C ALA A 132 -10.62 7.97 -13.92
#